data_AF-A0A7U9MXI3-F1
#
_entry.id   AF-A0A7U9MXI3-F1
#
_cell.length_a   1.000
_cell.length_b   1.000
_cell.length_c   1.000
_cell.angle_alpha   90.00
_cell.angle_beta   90.00
_cell.angle_gamma   90.00
#
_symmetry.space_group_name_H-M   'P 1'
#
loop_
_entity.id
_entity.type
_entity.pdbx_description
1 polymer ?
#
loop_
_entity_poly.entity_id
_entity_poly.type
_entity_poly.pdbx_seq_one_letter_code
_entity_poly.pdbx_strand_id
1 'polypeptide(L)'
;MACKTNYSNSQKYSNRRSFDGSPIESGKVLVPFRKDQYDLSKEDYIQDNFTTMHLGEFSYEVRFMQIDEACFKTYMRGFWAELNEDMKMRREGRCIIEKNPDGSDKLCPFTRRCTGCPEKGLLERSNTYRVEILSLDYEYDGEIFDIEDKSQPSVEDQVLDKLCPEPTEEELKIKLLAHFDKENPRYAQIIRLKLQGKSIDEICIEINLKPGRGRQEINNAHDAVCEYLRLRHYKKNHK
;
A
#
# COMPACT_ATOMS: atom_id res chain seq x y z
N MET A 1 28.59 -21.19 16.24
CA MET A 1 28.38 -22.62 16.54
C MET A 1 26.89 -22.82 16.65
N ALA A 2 26.30 -23.71 15.85
CA ALA A 2 24.94 -24.17 16.11
C ALA A 2 24.97 -24.80 17.52
N CYS A 3 24.12 -24.32 18.41
CA CYS A 3 23.89 -25.04 19.67
C CYS A 3 23.54 -26.47 19.25
N LYS A 4 24.29 -27.49 19.70
CA LYS A 4 23.92 -28.89 19.49
C LYS A 4 22.67 -29.13 20.35
N THR A 5 21.54 -28.63 19.89
CA THR A 5 20.30 -28.71 20.62
C THR A 5 19.85 -30.14 20.56
N ASN A 6 19.80 -30.80 21.72
CA ASN A 6 19.26 -32.15 21.81
C ASN A 6 17.74 -32.07 21.55
N TYR A 7 17.33 -32.47 20.35
CA TYR A 7 15.93 -32.47 19.91
C TYR A 7 15.10 -33.61 20.51
N SER A 8 15.70 -34.45 21.35
CA SER A 8 15.05 -35.64 21.92
C SER A 8 14.43 -35.39 23.30
N ASN A 9 14.67 -34.22 23.93
CA ASN A 9 14.09 -33.90 25.23
C ASN A 9 12.78 -33.11 25.07
N SER A 10 11.67 -33.83 24.91
CA SER A 10 10.31 -33.27 24.81
C SER A 10 9.86 -32.56 26.10
N GLN A 11 10.45 -32.91 27.24
CA GLN A 11 10.13 -32.36 28.55
C GLN A 11 10.95 -31.12 28.93
N LYS A 12 11.77 -30.60 28.02
CA LYS A 12 12.67 -29.46 28.28
C LYS A 12 11.94 -28.21 28.79
N TYR A 13 10.70 -28.00 28.37
CA TYR A 13 9.91 -26.81 28.70
C TYR A 13 8.71 -27.11 29.59
N SER A 14 8.67 -28.27 30.25
CA SER A 14 7.58 -28.67 31.17
C SER A 14 7.43 -27.74 32.37
N ASN A 15 8.49 -27.01 32.74
CA ASN A 15 8.48 -26.01 33.81
C ASN A 15 7.91 -24.64 33.36
N ARG A 16 7.51 -24.50 32.10
CA ARG A 16 6.95 -23.26 31.54
C ARG A 16 5.42 -23.33 31.51
N ARG A 17 4.80 -22.16 31.41
CA ARG A 17 3.35 -22.02 31.23
C ARG A 17 3.05 -21.77 29.76
N SER A 18 1.90 -22.24 29.29
CA SER A 18 1.45 -21.93 27.93
C SER A 18 1.16 -20.44 27.76
N PHE A 19 1.17 -19.95 26.54
CA PHE A 19 0.96 -18.53 26.24
C PHE A 19 -0.41 -18.00 26.66
N ASP A 20 -1.43 -18.87 26.67
CA ASP A 20 -2.84 -18.62 26.98
C ASP A 20 -3.23 -19.01 28.41
N GLY A 21 -2.34 -19.70 29.15
CA GLY A 21 -2.62 -20.22 30.50
C GLY A 21 -3.41 -21.54 30.53
N SER A 22 -3.72 -22.13 29.37
CA SER A 22 -4.39 -23.42 29.28
C SER A 22 -3.56 -24.55 29.91
N PRO A 23 -4.20 -25.49 30.63
CA PRO A 23 -3.52 -26.66 31.17
C PRO A 23 -2.97 -27.53 30.04
N ILE A 24 -1.85 -28.20 30.27
CA ILE A 24 -1.23 -29.09 29.28
C ILE A 24 -2.06 -30.37 29.19
N GLU A 25 -2.61 -30.65 28.00
CA GLU A 25 -3.37 -31.87 27.77
C GLU A 25 -2.45 -33.11 27.77
N SER A 26 -3.00 -34.27 28.14
CA SER A 26 -2.27 -35.54 28.12
C SER A 26 -1.81 -35.88 26.70
N GLY A 27 -0.51 -36.14 26.54
CA GLY A 27 0.12 -36.41 25.23
C GLY A 27 0.63 -35.17 24.48
N LYS A 28 0.38 -33.96 25.01
CA LYS A 28 0.94 -32.71 24.48
C LYS A 28 2.16 -32.26 25.26
N VAL A 29 3.04 -31.51 24.59
CA VAL A 29 4.27 -30.94 25.14
C VAL A 29 4.39 -29.48 24.75
N LEU A 30 5.10 -28.70 25.59
CA LEU A 30 5.32 -27.28 25.34
C LEU A 30 6.52 -27.06 24.42
N VAL A 31 6.33 -26.20 23.42
CA VAL A 31 7.38 -25.77 22.50
C VAL A 31 7.45 -24.25 22.38
N PRO A 32 8.66 -23.69 22.23
CA PRO A 32 8.87 -22.27 22.03
C PRO A 32 8.43 -21.83 20.64
N PHE A 33 7.79 -20.68 20.53
CA PHE A 33 7.55 -19.97 19.27
C PHE A 33 7.87 -18.48 19.44
N ARG A 34 8.27 -17.81 18.35
CA ARG A 34 8.60 -16.37 18.41
C ARG A 34 7.33 -15.54 18.34
N LYS A 35 7.28 -14.43 19.09
CA LYS A 35 6.14 -13.51 19.08
C LYS A 35 5.84 -12.97 17.68
N ASP A 36 6.86 -12.63 16.91
CA ASP A 36 6.76 -12.05 15.56
C ASP A 36 6.31 -13.06 14.49
N GLN A 37 6.24 -14.34 14.82
CA GLN A 37 5.78 -15.39 13.90
C GLN A 37 4.24 -15.47 13.82
N TYR A 38 3.53 -14.95 14.82
CA TYR A 38 2.08 -15.01 14.91
C TYR A 38 1.53 -13.62 15.28
N ASP A 39 0.59 -13.11 14.47
CA ASP A 39 -0.13 -11.86 14.72
C ASP A 39 -1.17 -12.03 15.84
N LEU A 40 -0.70 -12.34 17.05
CA LEU A 40 -1.55 -12.55 18.22
C LEU A 40 -1.99 -11.21 18.81
N SER A 41 -3.31 -11.03 18.97
CA SER A 41 -3.88 -9.87 19.62
C SER A 41 -3.60 -9.90 21.12
N LYS A 42 -3.64 -8.74 21.79
CA LYS A 42 -3.36 -8.64 23.25
C LYS A 42 -4.31 -9.47 24.11
N GLU A 43 -5.49 -9.83 23.58
CA GLU A 43 -6.49 -10.65 24.26
C GLU A 43 -6.18 -12.16 24.17
N ASP A 44 -5.33 -12.57 23.23
CA ASP A 44 -5.05 -13.99 22.95
C ASP A 44 -3.98 -14.58 23.87
N TYR A 45 -3.34 -13.78 24.72
CA TYR A 45 -2.18 -14.23 25.50
C TYR A 45 -2.01 -13.52 26.84
N ILE A 46 -1.34 -14.21 27.76
CA ILE A 46 -0.96 -13.67 29.07
C ILE A 46 0.46 -13.09 28.97
N GLN A 47 0.58 -11.76 29.14
CA GLN A 47 1.84 -11.02 29.03
C GLN A 47 2.94 -11.56 29.97
N ASP A 48 2.58 -12.04 31.15
CA ASP A 48 3.54 -12.56 32.14
C ASP A 48 4.16 -13.90 31.74
N ASN A 49 3.57 -14.62 30.78
CA ASN A 49 4.09 -15.92 30.33
C ASN A 49 5.18 -15.78 29.25
N PHE A 50 5.59 -14.55 28.92
CA PHE A 50 6.69 -14.32 28.00
C PHE A 50 8.02 -14.65 28.63
N THR A 51 8.93 -15.16 27.81
CA THR A 51 10.33 -15.35 28.21
C THR A 51 11.22 -14.80 27.11
N THR A 52 12.27 -14.09 27.52
CA THR A 52 13.32 -13.67 26.60
C THR A 52 14.38 -14.76 26.53
N MET A 53 14.65 -15.26 25.33
CA MET A 53 15.73 -16.20 25.06
C MET A 53 16.92 -15.43 24.50
N HIS A 54 18.05 -15.48 25.22
CA HIS A 54 19.30 -14.86 24.78
C HIS A 54 20.16 -15.87 24.02
N LEU A 55 20.50 -15.55 22.78
CA LEU A 55 21.35 -16.35 21.90
C LEU A 55 22.52 -15.51 21.40
N GLY A 56 23.63 -15.53 22.15
CA GLY A 56 24.77 -14.67 21.88
C GLY A 56 24.41 -13.20 22.13
N GLU A 57 24.49 -12.37 21.09
CA GLU A 57 24.17 -10.94 21.14
C GLU A 57 22.68 -10.65 20.87
N PHE A 58 21.90 -11.67 20.48
CA PHE A 58 20.48 -11.51 20.14
C PHE A 58 19.57 -11.93 21.27
N SER A 59 18.52 -11.13 21.49
CA SER A 59 17.38 -11.46 22.33
C SER A 59 16.16 -11.75 21.47
N TYR A 60 15.49 -12.86 21.73
CA TYR A 60 14.22 -13.24 21.11
C TYR A 60 13.13 -13.29 22.17
N GLU A 61 12.00 -12.63 21.93
CA GLU A 61 10.79 -12.81 22.74
C GLU A 61 10.09 -14.10 22.32
N VAL A 62 9.97 -15.03 23.26
CA VAL A 62 9.48 -16.38 23.02
C VAL A 62 8.32 -16.69 23.94
N ARG A 63 7.37 -17.46 23.41
CA ARG A 63 6.20 -18.00 24.12
C ARG A 63 6.14 -19.51 23.98
N PHE A 64 5.31 -20.16 24.78
CA PHE A 64 5.16 -21.62 24.73
C PHE A 64 3.76 -22.02 24.28
N MET A 65 3.68 -22.81 23.22
CA MET A 65 2.43 -23.43 22.77
C MET A 65 2.49 -24.94 22.98
N GLN A 66 1.32 -25.56 23.02
CA GLN A 66 1.19 -27.00 23.16
C GLN A 66 1.13 -27.64 21.77
N ILE A 67 1.88 -28.72 21.57
CA ILE A 67 1.82 -29.57 20.37
C ILE A 67 1.82 -31.04 20.77
N ASP A 68 1.40 -31.92 19.87
CA ASP A 68 1.54 -33.36 20.09
C ASP A 68 3.02 -33.74 20.22
N GLU A 69 3.32 -34.62 21.19
CA GLU A 69 4.70 -35.07 21.46
C GLU A 69 5.37 -35.68 20.23
N ALA A 70 4.59 -36.38 19.38
CA ALA A 70 5.07 -36.95 18.13
C ALA A 70 5.66 -35.89 17.17
N CYS A 71 5.16 -34.65 17.22
CA CYS A 71 5.58 -33.55 16.37
C CYS A 71 6.79 -32.78 16.92
N PHE A 72 7.16 -32.99 18.19
CA PHE A 72 8.19 -32.21 18.90
C PHE A 72 9.50 -32.12 18.14
N LYS A 73 10.05 -33.26 17.71
CA LYS A 73 11.35 -33.31 17.05
C LYS A 73 11.37 -32.54 15.72
N THR A 74 10.30 -32.69 14.93
CA THR A 74 10.16 -32.03 13.64
C THR A 74 9.99 -30.52 13.82
N TYR A 75 9.13 -30.10 14.75
CA TYR A 75 8.90 -28.70 15.06
C TYR A 75 10.17 -28.01 15.55
N MET A 76 10.84 -28.58 16.56
CA MET A 76 12.05 -28.01 17.13
C MET A 76 13.16 -27.85 16.09
N ARG A 77 13.27 -28.78 15.13
CA ARG A 77 14.21 -28.65 14.02
C ARG A 77 13.90 -27.43 13.14
N GLY A 78 12.62 -27.20 12.81
CA GLY A 78 12.17 -26.03 12.05
C GLY A 78 12.45 -24.73 12.80
N PHE A 79 12.00 -24.64 14.05
CA PHE A 79 12.20 -23.49 14.93
C PHE A 79 13.68 -23.08 15.04
N TRP A 80 14.58 -24.06 15.26
CA TRP A 80 16.01 -23.78 15.32
C TRP A 80 16.63 -23.44 13.96
N ALA A 81 16.12 -24.00 12.86
CA ALA A 81 16.58 -23.63 11.53
C ALA A 81 16.26 -22.16 11.22
N GLU A 82 15.03 -21.73 11.49
CA GLU A 82 14.59 -20.34 11.32
C GLU A 82 15.41 -19.37 12.18
N LEU A 83 15.59 -19.67 13.47
CA LEU A 83 16.43 -18.84 14.35
C LEU A 83 17.89 -18.77 13.87
N ASN A 84 18.43 -19.87 13.35
CA ASN A 84 19.81 -19.89 12.86
C ASN A 84 19.98 -19.04 11.59
N GLU A 85 19.00 -19.06 10.68
CA GLU A 85 19.03 -18.20 9.49
C GLU A 85 18.83 -16.72 9.87
N ASP A 86 17.90 -16.40 10.78
CA ASP A 86 17.71 -15.03 11.31
C ASP A 86 19.01 -14.48 11.94
N MET A 87 19.63 -15.27 12.83
CA MET A 87 20.92 -14.90 13.43
C MET A 87 22.01 -14.73 12.37
N LYS A 88 22.02 -15.52 11.30
CA LYS A 88 23.02 -15.46 10.24
C LYS A 88 22.87 -14.19 9.40
N MET A 89 21.64 -13.75 9.14
CA MET A 89 21.35 -12.47 8.48
C MET A 89 21.71 -11.26 9.35
N ARG A 90 21.44 -11.35 10.68
CA ARG A 90 21.65 -10.23 11.61
C ARG A 90 23.05 -10.12 12.18
N ARG A 91 23.85 -11.19 12.16
CA ARG A 91 25.23 -11.18 12.68
C ARG A 91 26.06 -10.15 11.94
N GLU A 92 26.75 -9.32 12.70
CA GLU A 92 27.80 -8.50 12.13
C GLU A 92 28.89 -9.42 11.56
N GLY A 93 29.19 -9.24 10.28
CA GLY A 93 30.20 -10.03 9.61
C GLY A 93 31.62 -9.58 9.96
N ARG A 94 32.58 -9.78 9.07
CA ARG A 94 33.98 -9.38 9.34
C ARG A 94 34.22 -7.95 8.90
N CYS A 95 35.04 -7.21 9.65
CA CYS A 95 35.46 -5.87 9.24
C CYS A 95 36.16 -5.94 7.87
N ILE A 96 35.82 -5.01 6.99
CA ILE A 96 36.47 -4.77 5.70
C ILE A 96 37.68 -3.87 6.01
N ILE A 97 38.88 -4.35 5.76
CA ILE A 97 40.12 -3.60 6.01
C ILE A 97 40.50 -2.80 4.77
N GLU A 98 40.42 -3.42 3.60
CA GLU A 98 40.73 -2.81 2.30
C GLU A 98 39.82 -3.43 1.23
N LYS A 99 39.82 -2.85 0.03
CA LYS A 99 39.28 -3.49 -1.17
C LYS A 99 40.44 -3.98 -2.03
N ASN A 100 40.33 -5.20 -2.53
CA ASN A 100 41.26 -5.76 -3.49
C ASN A 100 41.11 -5.03 -4.84
N PRO A 101 42.12 -5.10 -5.75
CA PRO A 101 42.04 -4.46 -7.07
C PRO A 101 40.88 -4.94 -7.95
N ASP A 102 40.36 -6.14 -7.69
CA ASP A 102 39.19 -6.73 -8.35
C ASP A 102 37.84 -6.24 -7.78
N GLY A 103 37.88 -5.33 -6.78
CA GLY A 103 36.70 -4.79 -6.11
C GLY A 103 36.17 -5.65 -4.96
N SER A 104 36.77 -6.82 -4.68
CA SER A 104 36.35 -7.69 -3.58
C SER A 104 36.83 -7.19 -2.21
N ASP A 105 36.07 -7.46 -1.16
CA ASP A 105 36.41 -7.03 0.20
C ASP A 105 37.58 -7.85 0.78
N LYS A 106 38.61 -7.17 1.26
CA LYS A 106 39.68 -7.77 2.08
C LYS A 106 39.26 -7.75 3.54
N LEU A 107 38.83 -8.89 4.03
CA LEU A 107 38.28 -9.05 5.38
C LEU A 107 39.36 -9.22 6.45
N CYS A 108 39.05 -8.78 7.67
CA CYS A 108 39.91 -8.96 8.82
C CYS A 108 40.28 -10.44 9.06
N PRO A 109 41.58 -10.77 9.22
CA PRO A 109 42.03 -12.14 9.42
C PRO A 109 41.65 -12.69 10.80
N PHE A 110 41.44 -11.81 11.79
CA PHE A 110 41.11 -12.21 13.15
C PHE A 110 39.64 -12.63 13.27
N THR A 111 39.39 -13.92 13.07
CA THR A 111 38.08 -14.51 13.35
C THR A 111 37.81 -14.53 14.85
N ARG A 112 36.76 -13.81 15.30
CA ARG A 112 36.17 -13.87 16.66
C ARG A 112 36.98 -13.25 17.81
N ARG A 113 38.00 -12.43 17.55
CA ARG A 113 38.77 -11.72 18.59
C ARG A 113 38.56 -10.21 18.55
N CYS A 114 37.31 -9.77 18.48
CA CYS A 114 36.99 -8.34 18.56
C CYS A 114 37.05 -7.81 20.00
N THR A 115 37.19 -8.67 21.01
CA THR A 115 37.28 -8.27 22.42
C THR A 115 38.56 -7.47 22.66
N GLY A 116 38.44 -6.16 22.92
CA GLY A 116 39.58 -5.26 23.11
C GLY A 116 40.22 -4.74 21.82
N CYS A 117 39.58 -4.94 20.66
CA CYS A 117 40.07 -4.38 19.40
C CYS A 117 39.79 -2.86 19.35
N PRO A 118 40.80 -2.01 19.09
CA PRO A 118 40.60 -0.56 18.97
C PRO A 118 39.72 -0.19 17.77
N GLU A 119 39.77 -0.99 16.70
CA GLU A 119 39.01 -0.78 15.46
C GLU A 119 37.59 -1.39 15.49
N LYS A 120 37.13 -1.87 16.66
CA LYS A 120 35.81 -2.51 16.76
C LYS A 120 34.71 -1.47 16.56
N GLY A 121 33.88 -1.69 15.53
CA GLY A 121 32.73 -0.82 15.21
C GLY A 121 33.10 0.45 14.46
N LEU A 122 34.38 0.66 14.13
CA LEU A 122 34.84 1.79 13.30
C LEU A 122 34.84 1.47 11.80
N LEU A 123 35.08 0.20 11.45
CA LEU A 123 35.14 -0.27 10.07
C LEU A 123 33.82 -0.92 9.63
N GLU A 124 33.47 -0.73 8.35
CA GLU A 124 32.35 -1.42 7.70
C GLU A 124 32.51 -2.95 7.82
N ARG A 125 31.40 -3.67 8.00
CA ARG A 125 31.43 -5.11 8.26
C ARG A 125 30.69 -5.87 7.18
N SER A 126 31.43 -6.66 6.40
CA SER A 126 30.89 -7.52 5.36
C SER A 126 30.17 -8.72 5.96
N ASN A 127 28.84 -8.76 5.82
CA ASN A 127 28.04 -9.97 5.99
C ASN A 127 27.32 -10.30 4.67
N THR A 128 27.78 -11.33 3.98
CA THR A 128 27.21 -11.82 2.71
C THR A 128 25.73 -12.25 2.82
N TYR A 129 25.24 -12.55 4.02
CA TYR A 129 23.84 -12.92 4.26
C TYR A 129 22.96 -11.76 4.70
N ARG A 130 23.56 -10.60 5.01
CA ARG A 130 22.81 -9.40 5.34
C ARG A 130 22.38 -8.77 4.04
N VAL A 131 21.07 -8.75 3.79
CA VAL A 131 20.50 -7.88 2.76
C VAL A 131 20.44 -6.49 3.37
N GLU A 132 21.35 -5.62 2.95
CA GLU A 132 21.15 -4.19 3.19
C GLU A 132 20.00 -3.77 2.29
N ILE A 133 18.84 -3.55 2.92
CA ILE A 133 17.78 -2.78 2.27
C ILE A 133 18.39 -1.39 2.11
N LEU A 134 18.95 -1.12 0.94
CA LEU A 134 19.22 0.25 0.52
C LEU A 134 17.93 0.99 0.80
N SER A 135 17.98 1.97 1.70
CA SER A 135 16.86 2.88 1.90
C SER A 135 16.38 3.34 0.52
N LEU A 136 15.07 3.34 0.31
CA LEU A 136 14.47 3.94 -0.89
C LEU A 136 14.89 5.40 -1.08
N ASP A 137 15.49 6.00 -0.06
CA ASP A 137 16.22 7.26 -0.06
C ASP A 137 17.58 7.20 -0.81
N TYR A 138 17.79 6.23 -1.71
CA TYR A 138 18.80 6.40 -2.76
C TYR A 138 18.26 7.47 -3.71
N GLU A 139 18.50 8.72 -3.34
CA GLU A 139 18.36 9.87 -4.24
C GLU A 139 19.25 9.57 -5.44
N TYR A 140 18.63 9.21 -6.56
CA TYR A 140 19.31 9.17 -7.85
C TYR A 140 19.71 10.61 -8.16
N ASP A 141 20.94 10.98 -7.78
CA ASP A 141 21.57 12.24 -8.13
C ASP A 141 21.56 12.40 -9.66
N GLY A 142 20.52 13.06 -10.17
CA GLY A 142 20.52 13.66 -11.51
C GLY A 142 19.92 12.86 -12.67
N GLU A 143 19.37 11.66 -12.46
CA GLU A 143 18.62 10.98 -13.53
C GLU A 143 17.15 11.39 -13.47
N ILE A 144 16.79 12.36 -14.33
CA ILE A 144 15.40 12.69 -14.63
C ILE A 144 14.81 11.43 -15.28
N PHE A 145 14.09 10.62 -14.51
CA PHE A 145 13.23 9.59 -15.09
C PHE A 145 12.37 10.25 -16.17
N ASP A 146 12.24 9.60 -17.33
CA ASP A 146 11.23 9.96 -18.32
C ASP A 146 9.86 9.85 -17.64
N ILE A 147 9.44 10.96 -17.03
CA ILE A 147 8.11 11.13 -16.46
C ILE A 147 7.16 10.83 -17.60
N GLU A 148 6.37 9.79 -17.41
CA GLU A 148 5.29 9.29 -18.26
C GLU A 148 4.99 10.15 -19.47
N ASP A 149 5.14 9.57 -20.66
CA ASP A 149 4.69 10.17 -21.91
C ASP A 149 3.20 10.50 -21.82
N LYS A 150 2.90 11.74 -21.44
CA LYS A 150 1.54 12.30 -21.36
C LYS A 150 0.86 12.37 -22.73
N SER A 151 1.52 11.93 -23.82
CA SER A 151 0.87 11.77 -25.12
C SER A 151 -0.18 10.66 -25.10
N GLN A 152 -0.13 9.72 -24.14
CA GLN A 152 -1.09 8.63 -24.02
C GLN A 152 -1.83 8.65 -22.68
N PRO A 153 -3.17 8.49 -22.69
CA PRO A 153 -3.95 8.39 -21.46
C PRO A 153 -3.58 7.11 -20.70
N SER A 154 -3.68 7.16 -19.37
CA SER A 154 -3.38 6.02 -18.50
C SER A 154 -4.27 4.81 -18.83
N VAL A 155 -3.80 3.61 -18.49
CA VAL A 155 -4.58 2.38 -18.67
C VAL A 155 -5.91 2.45 -17.89
N GLU A 156 -5.91 3.14 -16.76
CA GLU A 156 -7.09 3.36 -15.91
C GLU A 156 -8.11 4.26 -16.61
N ASP A 157 -7.66 5.36 -17.22
CA ASP A 157 -8.51 6.27 -17.99
C ASP A 157 -9.10 5.57 -19.23
N GLN A 158 -8.30 4.74 -19.91
CA GLN A 158 -8.77 3.95 -21.06
C GLN A 158 -9.84 2.91 -20.69
N VAL A 159 -9.81 2.40 -19.46
CA VAL A 159 -10.81 1.45 -18.96
C VAL A 159 -12.08 2.18 -18.52
N LEU A 160 -11.96 3.34 -17.88
CA LEU A 160 -13.08 4.21 -17.50
C LEU A 160 -13.88 4.66 -18.74
N ASP A 161 -13.19 5.07 -19.81
CA ASP A 161 -13.82 5.51 -21.06
C ASP A 161 -14.61 4.39 -21.76
N LYS A 162 -14.16 3.13 -21.63
CA LYS A 162 -14.89 1.95 -22.15
C LYS A 162 -16.12 1.57 -21.34
N LEU A 163 -16.13 1.85 -20.04
CA LEU A 163 -17.23 1.51 -19.13
C LEU A 163 -18.34 2.57 -19.12
N CYS A 164 -18.00 3.82 -19.43
CA CYS A 164 -18.93 4.94 -19.51
C CYS A 164 -18.59 5.79 -20.75
N PRO A 165 -18.99 5.34 -21.96
CA PRO A 165 -18.74 6.12 -23.16
C PRO A 165 -19.37 7.51 -23.01
N GLU A 166 -18.67 8.55 -23.48
CA GLU A 166 -19.23 9.89 -23.50
C GLU A 166 -20.59 9.86 -24.22
N PRO A 167 -21.64 10.43 -23.61
CA PRO A 167 -22.97 10.41 -24.21
C PRO A 167 -22.93 11.12 -25.56
N THR A 168 -23.52 10.49 -26.57
CA THR A 168 -23.63 11.09 -27.91
C THR A 168 -24.38 12.43 -27.85
N GLU A 169 -24.15 13.31 -28.83
CA GLU A 169 -24.83 14.61 -28.88
C GLU A 169 -26.36 14.48 -28.82
N GLU A 170 -26.93 13.41 -29.36
CA GLU A 170 -28.36 13.14 -29.34
C GLU A 170 -28.87 12.78 -27.93
N GLU A 171 -28.13 11.93 -27.20
CA GLU A 171 -28.45 11.58 -25.82
C GLU A 171 -28.31 12.80 -24.88
N LEU A 172 -27.30 13.64 -25.11
CA LEU A 172 -27.14 14.91 -24.40
C LEU A 172 -28.32 15.84 -24.65
N LYS A 173 -28.79 15.96 -25.90
CA LYS A 173 -30.00 16.75 -26.24
C LYS A 173 -31.24 16.21 -25.51
N ILE A 174 -31.41 14.90 -25.46
CA ILE A 174 -32.55 14.26 -24.76
C ILE A 174 -32.49 14.51 -23.26
N LYS A 175 -31.32 14.31 -22.62
CA LYS A 175 -31.12 14.56 -21.19
C LYS A 175 -31.34 16.03 -20.83
N LEU A 176 -30.85 16.94 -21.65
CA LEU A 176 -31.00 18.38 -21.49
C LEU A 176 -32.46 18.81 -21.62
N LEU A 177 -33.19 18.33 -22.62
CA LEU A 177 -34.62 18.62 -22.77
C LEU A 177 -35.44 18.04 -21.61
N ALA A 178 -35.15 16.80 -21.18
CA ALA A 178 -35.83 16.17 -20.06
C ALA A 178 -35.60 16.91 -18.72
N HIS A 179 -34.44 17.52 -18.54
CA HIS A 179 -34.13 18.37 -17.40
C HIS A 179 -34.96 19.66 -17.43
N PHE A 180 -34.90 20.41 -18.53
CA PHE A 180 -35.63 21.68 -18.64
C PHE A 180 -37.14 21.50 -18.74
N ASP A 181 -37.66 20.38 -19.26
CA ASP A 181 -39.10 20.09 -19.23
C ASP A 181 -39.63 20.01 -17.79
N LYS A 182 -38.81 19.54 -16.83
CA LYS A 182 -39.17 19.45 -15.42
C LYS A 182 -38.98 20.76 -14.67
N GLU A 183 -37.86 21.44 -14.88
CA GLU A 183 -37.51 22.65 -14.13
C GLU A 183 -38.11 23.93 -14.70
N ASN A 184 -38.10 24.08 -16.03
CA ASN A 184 -38.59 25.28 -16.69
C ASN A 184 -39.11 24.98 -18.12
N PRO A 185 -40.40 24.62 -18.28
CA PRO A 185 -40.94 24.19 -19.56
C PRO A 185 -40.87 25.26 -20.65
N ARG A 186 -40.79 26.55 -20.26
CA ARG A 186 -40.58 27.64 -21.21
C ARG A 186 -39.18 27.62 -21.82
N TYR A 187 -38.17 27.24 -21.05
CA TYR A 187 -36.80 27.10 -21.57
C TYR A 187 -36.67 25.88 -22.46
N ALA A 188 -37.31 24.76 -22.08
CA ALA A 188 -37.41 23.59 -22.96
C ALA A 188 -38.07 23.94 -24.30
N GLN A 189 -39.14 24.74 -24.29
CA GLN A 189 -39.79 25.23 -25.51
C GLN A 189 -38.83 26.09 -26.36
N ILE A 190 -38.15 27.08 -25.77
CA ILE A 190 -37.16 27.92 -26.48
C ILE A 190 -36.05 27.07 -27.11
N ILE A 191 -35.53 26.07 -26.38
CA ILE A 191 -34.47 25.18 -26.85
C ILE A 191 -34.96 24.36 -28.05
N ARG A 192 -36.18 23.79 -28.00
CA ARG A 192 -36.78 23.05 -29.14
C ARG A 192 -36.91 23.93 -30.38
N LEU A 193 -37.39 25.16 -30.23
CA LEU A 193 -37.59 26.08 -31.36
C LEU A 193 -36.26 26.51 -31.98
N LYS A 194 -35.23 26.68 -31.15
CA LYS A 194 -33.88 27.00 -31.61
C LYS A 194 -33.21 25.81 -32.31
N LEU A 195 -33.42 24.59 -31.83
CA LEU A 195 -32.97 23.36 -32.50
C LEU A 195 -33.66 23.14 -33.85
N GLN A 196 -34.90 23.62 -34.02
CA GLN A 196 -35.63 23.64 -35.29
C GLN A 196 -35.15 24.74 -36.26
N GLY A 197 -34.19 25.59 -35.86
CA GLY A 197 -33.62 26.63 -36.71
C GLY A 197 -34.49 27.89 -36.85
N LYS A 198 -35.51 28.09 -36.00
CA LYS A 198 -36.37 29.29 -36.05
C LYS A 198 -35.59 30.53 -35.64
N SER A 199 -35.94 31.67 -36.24
CA SER A 199 -35.35 32.96 -35.92
C SER A 199 -35.78 33.45 -34.53
N ILE A 200 -35.00 34.37 -33.94
CA ILE A 200 -35.27 34.91 -32.59
C ILE A 200 -36.65 35.59 -32.52
N ASP A 201 -37.05 36.27 -33.60
CA ASP A 201 -38.33 36.97 -33.64
C ASP A 201 -39.51 35.99 -33.78
N GLU A 202 -39.36 34.90 -34.54
CA GLU A 202 -40.35 33.80 -34.59
C GLU A 202 -40.48 33.08 -33.25
N ILE A 203 -39.35 32.84 -32.56
CA ILE A 203 -39.35 32.27 -31.21
C ILE A 203 -40.10 33.19 -30.25
N CYS A 204 -39.91 34.51 -30.32
CA CYS A 204 -40.61 35.49 -29.48
C CYS A 204 -42.15 35.46 -29.70
N ILE A 205 -42.58 35.27 -30.95
CA ILE A 205 -43.99 35.13 -31.32
C ILE A 205 -44.57 33.84 -30.73
N GLU A 206 -43.87 32.71 -30.85
CA GLU A 206 -44.35 31.41 -30.38
C GLU A 206 -44.37 31.27 -28.85
N ILE A 207 -43.47 31.96 -28.14
CA ILE A 207 -43.49 32.03 -26.67
C ILE A 207 -44.44 33.14 -26.15
N ASN A 208 -45.16 33.83 -27.04
CA ASN A 208 -46.12 34.90 -26.74
C ASN A 208 -45.52 36.03 -25.86
N LEU A 209 -44.31 36.49 -26.20
CA LEU A 209 -43.63 37.58 -25.49
C LEU A 209 -43.30 38.74 -26.44
N LYS A 210 -43.36 39.96 -25.90
CA LYS A 210 -42.87 41.14 -26.61
C LYS A 210 -41.38 40.97 -26.94
N PRO A 211 -40.89 41.41 -28.12
CA PRO A 211 -39.52 41.14 -28.58
C PRO A 211 -38.41 41.46 -27.57
N GLY A 212 -38.52 42.56 -26.82
CA GLY A 212 -37.55 42.92 -25.79
C GLY A 212 -37.48 41.91 -24.64
N ARG A 213 -38.64 41.49 -24.11
CA ARG A 213 -38.72 40.49 -23.03
C ARG A 213 -38.42 39.08 -23.54
N GLY A 214 -38.83 38.75 -24.76
CA GLY A 214 -38.55 37.47 -25.41
C GLY A 214 -37.05 37.26 -25.62
N ARG A 215 -36.32 38.28 -26.11
CA ARG A 215 -34.86 38.23 -26.25
C ARG A 215 -34.14 38.01 -24.92
N GLN A 216 -34.62 38.64 -23.86
CA GLN A 216 -34.07 38.44 -22.51
C GLN A 216 -34.28 36.99 -22.04
N GLU A 217 -35.48 36.43 -22.19
CA GLU A 217 -35.75 35.04 -21.80
C GLU A 217 -34.97 34.02 -22.65
N ILE A 218 -34.74 34.30 -23.94
CA ILE A 218 -33.91 33.46 -24.81
C ILE A 218 -32.44 33.46 -24.34
N ASN A 219 -31.93 34.61 -23.88
CA ASN A 219 -30.59 34.70 -23.31
C ASN A 219 -30.49 33.98 -21.97
N ASN A 220 -31.49 34.15 -21.09
CA ASN A 220 -31.55 33.41 -19.82
C ASN A 220 -31.58 31.89 -20.04
N ALA A 221 -32.35 31.43 -21.02
CA ALA A 221 -32.40 30.01 -21.40
C ALA A 221 -31.03 29.52 -21.92
N HIS A 222 -30.31 30.34 -22.69
CA HIS A 222 -28.96 30.03 -23.15
C HIS A 222 -27.96 29.93 -21.99
N ASP A 223 -28.00 30.87 -21.05
CA ASP A 223 -27.11 30.86 -19.89
C ASP A 223 -27.38 29.68 -18.96
N ALA A 224 -28.66 29.31 -18.77
CA ALA A 224 -29.05 28.12 -18.03
C ALA A 224 -28.53 26.83 -18.69
N VAL A 225 -28.56 26.75 -20.03
CA VAL A 225 -27.96 25.63 -20.79
C VAL A 225 -26.44 25.59 -20.63
N CYS A 226 -25.76 26.73 -20.75
CA CYS A 226 -24.32 26.80 -20.54
C CYS A 226 -23.91 26.41 -19.12
N GLU A 227 -24.73 26.74 -18.12
CA GLU A 227 -24.52 26.34 -16.73
C GLU A 227 -24.72 24.84 -16.52
N TYR A 228 -25.79 24.27 -17.07
CA TYR A 228 -26.08 22.84 -17.02
C TYR A 228 -24.97 22.00 -17.67
N LEU A 229 -24.46 22.44 -18.83
CA LEU A 229 -23.35 21.78 -19.55
C LEU A 229 -21.97 22.16 -19.00
N ARG A 230 -21.89 22.97 -17.93
CA ARG A 230 -20.64 23.47 -17.32
C ARG A 230 -19.70 24.21 -18.29
N LEU A 231 -20.26 24.80 -19.34
CA LEU A 231 -19.56 25.58 -20.36
C LEU A 231 -19.32 27.02 -19.89
N ARG A 232 -18.42 27.19 -18.89
CA ARG A 232 -18.14 28.48 -18.23
C ARG A 232 -17.63 29.59 -19.16
N HIS A 233 -17.12 29.26 -20.34
CA HIS A 233 -16.57 30.20 -21.32
C HIS A 233 -17.58 30.75 -22.35
N TYR A 234 -18.81 30.22 -22.39
CA TYR A 234 -19.82 30.60 -23.38
C TYR A 234 -20.95 31.48 -22.84
N LYS A 235 -20.92 31.86 -21.56
CA LYS A 235 -21.86 32.87 -21.03
C LYS A 235 -21.66 34.17 -21.80
N LYS A 236 -22.69 34.63 -22.52
CA LYS A 236 -22.60 35.89 -23.25
C LYS A 236 -22.49 37.00 -22.22
N ASN A 237 -21.33 37.64 -22.14
CA ASN A 237 -21.16 38.84 -21.33
C ASN A 237 -22.16 39.90 -21.81
N HIS A 238 -23.15 40.19 -20.98
CA HIS A 238 -24.09 41.27 -21.19
C HIS A 238 -23.34 42.61 -21.06
N LYS A 239 -23.15 43.29 -22.19
CA LYS A 239 -23.02 44.75 -22.25
C LYS A 239 -24.29 45.30 -22.88
#